data_AF-A0AAU9DLC0-F1
#
_entry.id   AF-A0AAU9DLC0-F1
#
_cell.length_a   1.000
_cell.length_b   1.000
_cell.length_c   1.000
_cell.angle_alpha   90.00
_cell.angle_beta   90.00
_cell.angle_gamma   90.00
#
_symmetry.space_group_name_H-M   'P 1'
#
loop_
_entity.id
_entity.type
_entity.pdbx_description
1 polymer ?
#
loop_
_entity_poly.entity_id
_entity_poly.type
_entity_poly.pdbx_seq_one_letter_code
_entity_poly.pdbx_strand_id
1 'polypeptide(L)'
;MKKEDLIELLSSIIEEDAVISRIYNLFHVYYKYEIKLLDEIVKYGIQNGFFDVEAPGDSDKLFTEIKWSQNNISQEIILNGHEEVIKMVFAKKPKIPKLFTCFLRNNCLALQKGIMYKLISINNFEYTRLVKLKNLNTANVETCFDDSAITSSENFEFMKINEKYNCKIYLFGYFDEDGVQLKYLKRVKVGSKNLIEVLDVLGNVYYVDDTQDSYGAKVSYRFSRMDLIQVDNCIYPDFR
;
A
#
# COMPACT_ATOMS: atom_id res chain seq x y z
N MET A 1 7.70 12.80 10.37
CA MET A 1 9.13 12.69 10.04
C MET A 1 9.43 13.36 8.70
N LYS A 2 10.67 13.83 8.46
CA LYS A 2 11.14 14.23 7.12
C LYS A 2 11.30 13.00 6.22
N LYS A 3 11.43 13.21 4.91
CA LYS A 3 11.57 12.11 3.96
C LYS A 3 12.90 11.39 4.13
N GLU A 4 13.98 12.14 4.26
CA GLU A 4 15.35 11.66 4.35
C GLU A 4 15.52 10.83 5.63
N ASP A 5 15.06 11.36 6.77
CA ASP A 5 15.13 10.67 8.06
C ASP A 5 14.28 9.39 8.07
N LEU A 6 13.12 9.35 7.41
CA LEU A 6 12.31 8.12 7.32
C LEU A 6 12.98 7.07 6.42
N ILE A 7 13.68 7.50 5.36
CA ILE A 7 14.51 6.59 4.56
C ILE A 7 15.64 6.03 5.43
N GLU A 8 16.33 6.87 6.21
CA GLU A 8 17.42 6.45 7.09
C GLU A 8 16.95 5.46 8.17
N LEU A 9 15.75 5.66 8.73
CA LEU A 9 15.17 4.72 9.68
C LEU A 9 14.92 3.36 9.04
N LEU A 10 14.30 3.34 7.86
CA LEU A 10 14.03 2.11 7.13
C LEU A 10 15.33 1.42 6.68
N SER A 11 16.31 2.17 6.21
CA SER A 11 17.65 1.66 5.87
C SER A 11 18.32 1.00 7.08
N SER A 12 18.27 1.64 8.26
CA SER A 12 18.85 1.07 9.48
C SER A 12 18.22 -0.27 9.85
N ILE A 13 16.91 -0.43 9.63
CA ILE A 13 16.19 -1.69 9.87
C ILE A 13 16.59 -2.75 8.85
N ILE A 14 16.71 -2.38 7.58
CA ILE A 14 17.09 -3.32 6.50
C ILE A 14 18.53 -3.80 6.64
N GLU A 15 19.44 -2.94 7.10
CA GLU A 15 20.85 -3.28 7.32
C GLU A 15 21.08 -4.07 8.62
N GLU A 16 20.01 -4.46 9.34
CA GLU A 16 20.06 -5.11 10.66
C GLU A 16 20.85 -4.29 11.70
N ASP A 17 20.95 -2.99 11.45
CA ASP A 17 21.67 -2.01 12.26
C ASP A 17 20.72 -1.29 13.24
N ALA A 18 19.49 -1.80 13.39
CA ALA A 18 18.39 -1.17 14.13
C ALA A 18 18.20 -1.71 15.55
N VAL A 19 19.30 -1.91 16.28
CA VAL A 19 19.28 -2.07 17.74
C VAL A 19 18.59 -0.85 18.36
N ILE A 20 17.68 -1.07 19.32
CA ILE A 20 16.83 -0.01 19.87
C ILE A 20 17.63 1.17 20.44
N SER A 21 18.76 0.92 21.11
CA SER A 21 19.64 1.97 21.62
C SER A 21 20.17 2.88 20.52
N ARG A 22 20.51 2.33 19.34
CA ARG A 22 20.99 3.10 18.18
C ARG A 22 19.86 3.94 17.59
N ILE A 23 18.69 3.35 17.35
CA ILE A 23 17.52 4.08 16.85
C ILE A 23 17.10 5.19 17.82
N TYR A 24 17.09 4.90 19.12
CA TYR A 24 16.80 5.87 20.16
C TYR A 24 17.78 7.05 20.12
N ASN A 25 19.08 6.78 20.10
CA ASN A 25 20.09 7.84 20.09
C ASN A 25 20.04 8.69 18.81
N LEU A 26 19.92 8.05 17.65
CA LEU A 26 19.91 8.77 16.38
C LEU A 26 18.62 9.58 16.19
N PHE A 27 17.46 8.94 16.32
CA PHE A 27 16.20 9.59 15.97
C PHE A 27 15.61 10.44 17.09
N HIS A 28 15.64 9.94 18.33
CA HIS A 28 15.07 10.68 19.46
C HIS A 28 16.07 11.69 20.04
N VAL A 29 17.30 11.26 20.35
CA VAL A 29 18.28 12.16 21.00
C VAL A 29 18.87 13.15 20.02
N TYR A 30 19.32 12.71 18.84
CA TYR A 30 20.00 13.59 17.88
C TYR A 30 19.01 14.34 16.97
N TYR A 31 18.13 13.63 16.24
CA TYR A 31 17.14 14.26 15.35
C TYR A 31 15.92 14.86 16.06
N LYS A 32 15.77 14.67 17.38
CA LYS A 32 14.70 15.25 18.21
C LYS A 32 13.28 14.80 17.81
N TYR A 33 13.12 13.60 17.26
CA TYR A 33 11.79 13.02 17.07
C TYR A 33 11.21 12.49 18.38
N GLU A 34 9.89 12.59 18.54
CA GLU A 34 9.20 12.01 19.70
C GLU A 34 9.26 10.48 19.67
N ILE A 35 9.48 9.86 20.83
CA ILE A 35 9.45 8.39 20.97
C ILE A 35 8.10 7.84 20.48
N LYS A 36 7.00 8.55 20.75
CA LYS A 36 5.66 8.16 20.29
C LYS A 36 5.59 7.99 18.77
N LEU A 37 6.20 8.89 18.00
CA LEU A 37 6.23 8.77 16.54
C LEU A 37 7.05 7.55 16.08
N LEU A 38 8.19 7.29 16.73
CA LEU A 38 9.02 6.13 16.41
C LEU A 38 8.28 4.83 16.74
N ASP A 39 7.63 4.77 17.90
CA ASP A 39 6.81 3.66 18.34
C ASP A 39 5.65 3.39 17.37
N GLU A 40 4.96 4.44 16.91
CA GLU A 40 3.91 4.33 15.89
C GLU A 40 4.44 3.78 14.57
N ILE A 41 5.60 4.22 14.08
CA ILE A 41 6.22 3.71 12.84
C ILE A 41 6.54 2.22 12.97
N VAL A 42 7.19 1.82 14.06
CA VAL A 42 7.63 0.43 14.24
C VAL A 42 6.43 -0.49 14.47
N LYS A 43 5.49 -0.12 15.34
CA LYS A 43 4.25 -0.88 15.54
C LYS A 43 3.44 -0.99 14.26
N TYR A 44 3.41 0.06 13.45
CA TYR A 44 2.77 0.00 12.14
C TYR A 44 3.45 -1.01 11.22
N GLY A 45 4.79 -1.07 11.20
CA GLY A 45 5.51 -2.10 10.46
C GLY A 45 5.21 -3.51 10.95
N ILE A 46 5.24 -3.76 12.27
CA ILE A 46 4.89 -5.05 12.88
C ILE A 46 3.46 -5.46 12.50
N GLN A 47 2.50 -4.55 12.66
CA GLN A 47 1.10 -4.80 12.32
C GLN A 47 0.92 -5.15 10.84
N ASN A 48 1.73 -4.62 9.94
CA ASN A 48 1.64 -4.90 8.52
C ASN A 48 2.60 -6.03 8.06
N GLY A 49 3.23 -6.75 8.99
CA GLY A 49 4.11 -7.88 8.70
C GLY A 49 5.51 -7.50 8.21
N PHE A 50 5.86 -6.21 8.22
CA PHE A 50 7.15 -5.74 7.72
C PHE A 50 8.28 -5.94 8.69
N PHE A 51 8.01 -5.81 9.99
CA PHE A 51 9.02 -5.84 11.03
C PHE A 51 8.69 -6.88 12.07
N ASP A 52 9.75 -7.45 12.63
CA ASP A 52 9.71 -8.08 13.94
C ASP A 52 10.68 -7.36 14.89
N VAL A 53 10.51 -7.63 16.19
CA VAL A 53 11.43 -7.18 17.22
C VAL A 53 12.00 -8.42 17.88
N GLU A 54 13.30 -8.60 17.76
CA GLU A 54 13.99 -9.79 18.27
C GLU A 54 15.22 -9.43 19.10
N ALA A 55 15.84 -10.45 19.68
CA ALA A 55 17.10 -10.27 20.38
C ALA A 55 18.25 -10.33 19.38
N PRO A 56 19.24 -9.42 19.47
CA PRO A 56 20.36 -9.42 18.53
C PRO A 56 21.07 -10.77 18.45
N GLY A 57 21.05 -11.37 17.26
CA GLY A 57 21.65 -12.68 16.98
C GLY A 57 20.88 -13.90 17.51
N ASP A 58 19.63 -13.73 17.95
CA ASP A 58 18.75 -14.81 18.42
C ASP A 58 17.32 -14.62 17.90
N SER A 59 17.07 -15.12 16.68
CA SER A 59 15.80 -14.96 15.97
C SER A 59 14.63 -15.75 16.57
N ASP A 60 14.90 -16.67 17.51
CA ASP A 60 13.85 -17.41 18.22
C ASP A 60 13.23 -16.57 19.35
N LYS A 61 13.87 -15.44 19.71
CA LYS A 61 13.46 -14.60 20.84
C LYS A 61 12.78 -13.32 20.38
N LEU A 62 11.49 -13.43 20.09
CA LEU A 62 10.62 -12.33 19.70
C LEU A 62 10.09 -11.52 20.90
N PHE A 63 9.89 -10.22 20.68
CA PHE A 63 9.32 -9.30 21.66
C PHE A 63 8.04 -8.65 21.13
N THR A 64 7.02 -8.58 21.98
CA THR A 64 5.74 -7.91 21.68
C THR A 64 5.71 -6.44 22.06
N GLU A 65 6.65 -6.00 22.91
CA GLU A 65 6.77 -4.63 23.39
C GLU A 65 8.18 -4.08 23.14
N ILE A 66 8.25 -2.81 22.74
CA ILE A 66 9.51 -2.10 22.48
C ILE A 66 9.88 -1.27 23.70
N LYS A 67 11.04 -1.55 24.30
CA LYS A 67 11.57 -0.79 25.43
C LYS A 67 12.47 0.34 24.94
N TRP A 68 11.87 1.46 24.54
CA TRP A 68 12.62 2.63 24.07
C TRP A 68 13.54 3.20 25.15
N SER A 69 14.86 3.04 24.97
CA SER A 69 15.87 3.57 25.87
C SER A 69 17.24 3.59 25.19
N GLN A 70 18.07 4.57 25.54
CA GLN A 70 19.48 4.64 25.11
C GLN A 70 20.31 3.42 25.55
N ASN A 71 19.85 2.67 26.57
CA ASN A 71 20.56 1.52 27.12
C ASN A 71 20.03 0.17 26.59
N ASN A 72 18.98 0.18 25.76
CA ASN A 72 18.40 -1.07 25.28
C ASN A 72 19.20 -1.63 24.10
N ILE A 73 20.16 -2.49 24.41
CA ILE A 73 20.93 -3.28 23.44
C ILE A 73 20.37 -4.69 23.25
N SER A 74 19.25 -5.02 23.89
CA SER A 74 18.68 -6.37 23.94
C SER A 74 17.55 -6.60 22.94
N GLN A 75 17.17 -5.55 22.21
CA GLN A 75 16.12 -5.57 21.20
C GLN A 75 16.65 -4.90 19.93
N GLU A 76 16.32 -5.49 18.79
CA GLU A 76 16.52 -4.91 17.47
C GLU A 76 15.26 -5.06 16.62
N ILE A 77 15.09 -4.14 15.67
CA ILE A 77 13.99 -4.17 14.71
C ILE A 77 14.55 -4.76 13.42
N ILE A 78 13.94 -5.84 12.93
CA ILE A 78 14.37 -6.51 11.70
C ILE A 78 13.32 -6.37 10.60
N LEU A 79 13.71 -6.57 9.35
CA LEU A 79 12.79 -6.63 8.21
C LEU A 79 12.44 -8.08 7.87
N ASN A 80 11.14 -8.39 7.77
CA ASN A 80 10.65 -9.72 7.44
C ASN A 80 10.34 -9.89 5.95
N GLY A 81 11.19 -10.56 5.18
CA GLY A 81 10.78 -11.14 3.88
C GLY A 81 10.31 -10.16 2.78
N HIS A 82 10.65 -8.86 2.89
CA HIS A 82 10.21 -7.81 1.96
C HIS A 82 11.35 -7.28 1.06
N GLU A 83 11.87 -8.12 0.15
CA GLU A 83 12.94 -7.72 -0.79
C GLU A 83 12.60 -6.46 -1.61
N GLU A 84 11.33 -6.25 -1.92
CA GLU A 84 10.85 -5.08 -2.65
C GLU A 84 11.11 -3.78 -1.89
N VAL A 85 10.99 -3.80 -0.56
CA VAL A 85 11.30 -2.65 0.31
C VAL A 85 12.79 -2.34 0.25
N ILE A 86 13.64 -3.38 0.29
CA ILE A 86 15.10 -3.25 0.13
C ILE A 86 15.42 -2.56 -1.19
N LYS A 87 14.87 -3.07 -2.31
CA LYS A 87 15.08 -2.51 -3.66
C LYS A 87 14.63 -1.05 -3.75
N MET A 88 13.57 -0.66 -3.05
CA MET A 88 13.05 0.71 -3.05
C MET A 88 13.93 1.68 -2.26
N VAL A 89 14.34 1.27 -1.06
CA VAL A 89 15.10 2.11 -0.12
C VAL A 89 16.54 2.30 -0.62
N PHE A 90 17.16 1.26 -1.19
CA PHE A 90 18.54 1.30 -1.71
C PHE A 90 18.69 1.68 -3.18
N ALA A 91 17.60 2.10 -3.86
CA ALA A 91 17.69 2.60 -5.23
C ALA A 91 18.53 3.89 -5.32
N LYS A 92 19.14 4.15 -6.49
CA LYS A 92 19.87 5.41 -6.79
C LYS A 92 19.07 6.69 -6.45
N LYS A 93 17.74 6.59 -6.50
CA LYS A 93 16.82 7.59 -5.93
C LYS A 93 15.93 6.88 -4.91
N PRO A 94 16.30 6.89 -3.62
CA PRO A 94 15.57 6.19 -2.57
C PRO A 94 14.09 6.58 -2.52
N LYS A 95 13.24 5.59 -2.30
CA LYS A 95 11.80 5.75 -2.17
C LYS A 95 11.32 5.15 -0.85
N ILE A 96 10.33 5.78 -0.28
CA ILE A 96 9.65 5.30 0.94
C ILE A 96 8.50 4.39 0.48
N PRO A 97 8.36 3.17 1.03
CA PRO A 97 7.20 2.34 0.77
C PRO A 97 5.94 3.10 1.16
N LYS A 98 4.92 3.09 0.30
CA LYS A 98 3.81 4.02 0.44
C LYS A 98 3.07 3.89 1.77
N LEU A 99 3.00 2.67 2.31
CA LEU A 99 2.46 2.41 3.64
C LEU A 99 3.11 3.25 4.75
N PHE A 100 4.40 3.57 4.65
CA PHE A 100 5.10 4.42 5.61
C PHE A 100 5.01 5.91 5.28
N THR A 101 4.49 6.28 4.11
CA THR A 101 4.43 7.70 3.71
C THR A 101 3.47 8.52 4.57
N CYS A 102 2.52 7.89 5.29
CA CYS A 102 1.66 8.55 6.27
C CYS A 102 2.45 9.21 7.41
N PHE A 103 3.66 8.74 7.70
CA PHE A 103 4.55 9.31 8.72
C PHE A 103 5.36 10.51 8.22
N LEU A 104 5.21 10.89 6.94
CA LEU A 104 5.79 12.14 6.43
C LEU A 104 5.00 13.34 6.94
N ARG A 105 5.71 14.39 7.36
CA ARG A 105 5.10 15.65 7.85
C ARG A 105 4.05 16.27 6.90
N ASN A 106 4.07 15.90 5.62
CA ASN A 106 3.20 16.47 4.58
C ASN A 106 2.03 15.58 4.12
N ASN A 107 1.88 14.35 4.63
CA ASN A 107 0.96 13.35 4.07
C ASN A 107 -0.35 13.13 4.82
N CYS A 108 -0.65 13.91 5.86
CA CYS A 108 -1.99 13.93 6.48
C CYS A 108 -3.13 14.38 5.53
N LEU A 109 -2.81 14.84 4.31
CA LEU A 109 -3.78 15.36 3.32
C LEU A 109 -4.02 14.44 2.11
N ALA A 110 -3.32 13.31 1.98
CA ALA A 110 -3.31 12.52 0.73
C ALA A 110 -4.44 11.49 0.58
N LEU A 111 -5.27 11.28 1.61
CA LEU A 111 -6.39 10.32 1.58
C LEU A 111 -7.72 10.91 1.06
N GLN A 112 -7.73 12.16 0.57
CA GLN A 112 -8.95 12.85 0.10
C GLN A 112 -8.99 13.20 -1.39
N LYS A 113 -7.93 12.96 -2.17
CA LYS A 113 -7.93 13.17 -3.63
C LYS A 113 -7.92 11.82 -4.33
N GLY A 114 -8.79 11.66 -5.34
CA GLY A 114 -8.95 10.40 -6.09
C GLY A 114 -7.63 9.84 -6.64
N ILE A 115 -7.60 8.54 -6.91
CA ILE A 115 -6.38 7.82 -7.25
C ILE A 115 -6.10 8.01 -8.74
N MET A 116 -5.05 8.77 -9.05
CA MET A 116 -4.68 9.10 -10.42
C MET A 116 -3.77 8.04 -11.06
N TYR A 117 -4.11 7.64 -12.28
CA TYR A 117 -3.36 6.70 -13.11
C TYR A 117 -3.00 7.34 -14.45
N LYS A 118 -1.85 6.97 -15.01
CA LYS A 118 -1.49 7.26 -16.40
C LYS A 118 -1.76 6.03 -17.26
N LEU A 119 -2.49 6.17 -18.35
CA LEU A 119 -2.69 5.08 -19.31
C LEU A 119 -1.40 4.85 -20.12
N ILE A 120 -0.87 3.63 -20.07
CA ILE A 120 0.42 3.26 -20.68
C ILE A 120 0.21 2.56 -22.02
N SER A 121 -0.71 1.60 -22.09
CA SER A 121 -1.01 0.88 -23.32
C SER A 121 -2.43 0.34 -23.32
N ILE A 122 -2.92 0.03 -24.51
CA ILE A 122 -4.20 -0.62 -24.76
C ILE A 122 -3.93 -1.82 -25.65
N ASN A 123 -4.43 -2.99 -25.27
CA ASN A 123 -4.47 -4.18 -26.10
C ASN A 123 -5.94 -4.53 -26.37
N ASN A 124 -6.35 -4.46 -27.62
CA ASN A 124 -7.72 -4.77 -28.02
C ASN A 124 -7.83 -6.23 -28.45
N PHE A 125 -8.85 -6.92 -27.94
CA PHE A 125 -9.33 -8.23 -28.39
C PHE A 125 -10.74 -8.06 -28.97
N GLU A 126 -11.32 -9.13 -29.51
CA GLU A 126 -12.63 -9.07 -30.18
C GLU A 126 -13.75 -8.51 -29.29
N TYR A 127 -13.75 -8.87 -28.01
CA TYR A 127 -14.77 -8.45 -27.05
C TYR A 127 -14.20 -7.70 -25.85
N THR A 128 -12.90 -7.83 -25.57
CA THR A 128 -12.28 -7.29 -24.36
C THR A 128 -11.16 -6.33 -24.72
N ARG A 129 -11.06 -5.25 -23.95
CA ARG A 129 -9.91 -4.36 -23.99
C ARG A 129 -9.10 -4.52 -22.70
N LEU A 130 -7.80 -4.78 -22.82
CA LEU A 130 -6.89 -4.74 -21.68
C LEU A 130 -6.15 -3.39 -21.66
N VAL A 131 -6.28 -2.67 -20.56
CA VAL A 131 -5.58 -1.39 -20.36
C VAL A 131 -4.47 -1.56 -19.33
N LYS A 132 -3.28 -1.01 -19.64
CA LYS A 132 -2.19 -0.91 -18.65
C LYS A 132 -2.19 0.46 -18.01
N LEU A 133 -2.46 0.51 -16.71
CA LEU A 133 -2.55 1.75 -15.94
C LEU A 133 -1.39 1.85 -14.98
N LYS A 134 -0.62 2.93 -15.07
CA LYS A 134 0.43 3.24 -14.10
C LYS A 134 -0.14 4.14 -13.01
N ASN A 135 -0.26 3.59 -11.81
CA ASN A 135 -0.61 4.36 -10.62
C ASN A 135 0.46 5.45 -10.42
N LEU A 136 0.07 6.74 -10.46
CA LEU A 136 1.03 7.85 -10.35
C LEU A 136 1.65 7.99 -8.96
N ASN A 137 1.06 7.27 -8.03
CA ASN A 137 1.16 7.44 -6.61
C ASN A 137 2.08 6.35 -6.02
N THR A 138 2.07 5.14 -6.59
CA THR A 138 2.94 4.00 -6.24
C THR A 138 3.94 3.65 -7.36
N ALA A 139 3.73 4.19 -8.56
CA ALA A 139 4.39 3.78 -9.81
C ALA A 139 4.10 2.33 -10.24
N ASN A 140 3.22 1.61 -9.55
CA ASN A 140 2.76 0.28 -9.92
C ASN A 140 2.07 0.31 -11.29
N VAL A 141 2.21 -0.74 -12.08
CA VAL A 141 1.56 -0.88 -13.38
C VAL A 141 0.62 -2.07 -13.31
N GLU A 142 -0.68 -1.80 -13.47
CA GLU A 142 -1.74 -2.78 -13.42
C GLU A 142 -2.28 -3.04 -14.82
N THR A 143 -2.65 -4.29 -15.09
CA THR A 143 -3.40 -4.66 -16.29
C THR A 143 -4.86 -4.84 -15.87
N CYS A 144 -5.76 -4.00 -16.38
CA CYS A 144 -7.17 -4.05 -16.08
C CYS A 144 -7.98 -4.45 -17.31
N PHE A 145 -9.05 -5.21 -17.08
CA PHE A 145 -10.09 -5.46 -18.07
C PHE A 145 -10.99 -4.23 -18.19
N ASP A 146 -11.31 -3.90 -19.44
CA ASP A 146 -12.26 -2.91 -19.86
C ASP A 146 -13.21 -3.55 -20.89
N ASP A 147 -14.34 -4.02 -20.39
CA ASP A 147 -15.43 -4.59 -21.21
C ASP A 147 -16.60 -3.58 -21.34
N SER A 148 -16.35 -2.30 -21.00
CA SER A 148 -17.42 -1.30 -20.86
C SER A 148 -18.12 -0.95 -22.17
N ALA A 149 -17.41 -1.10 -23.30
CA ALA A 149 -17.96 -0.84 -24.63
C ALA A 149 -18.92 -1.95 -25.11
N ILE A 150 -18.86 -3.15 -24.52
CA ILE A 150 -19.80 -4.23 -24.84
C ILE A 150 -21.21 -3.88 -24.34
N THR A 151 -21.30 -3.25 -23.18
CA THR A 151 -22.54 -3.11 -22.42
C THR A 151 -23.16 -1.72 -22.51
N SER A 152 -22.43 -0.71 -23.01
CA SER A 152 -22.91 0.68 -23.05
C SER A 152 -22.16 1.56 -24.05
N SER A 153 -22.87 2.57 -24.58
CA SER A 153 -22.28 3.65 -25.38
C SER A 153 -21.55 4.70 -24.52
N GLU A 154 -21.93 4.85 -23.25
CA GLU A 154 -21.13 5.54 -22.25
C GLU A 154 -20.15 4.54 -21.65
N ASN A 155 -18.89 4.59 -22.09
CA ASN A 155 -17.88 3.59 -21.77
C ASN A 155 -16.49 4.25 -21.59
N PHE A 156 -15.42 3.47 -21.52
CA PHE A 156 -14.05 3.97 -21.28
C PHE A 156 -13.21 4.14 -22.56
N GLU A 157 -13.81 4.09 -23.75
CA GLU A 157 -13.08 4.26 -25.02
C GLU A 157 -12.51 5.68 -25.20
N PHE A 158 -13.02 6.66 -24.47
CA PHE A 158 -12.47 8.03 -24.46
C PHE A 158 -11.04 8.11 -23.91
N MET A 159 -10.57 7.09 -23.20
CA MET A 159 -9.23 7.07 -22.61
C MET A 159 -8.13 7.00 -23.69
N LYS A 160 -7.21 7.96 -23.65
CA LYS A 160 -6.04 8.08 -24.54
C LYS A 160 -4.75 7.68 -23.84
N ILE A 161 -3.87 6.98 -24.56
CA ILE A 161 -2.53 6.63 -24.09
C ILE A 161 -1.78 7.90 -23.71
N ASN A 162 -1.00 7.82 -22.62
CA ASN A 162 -0.25 8.87 -21.95
C ASN A 162 -1.05 9.93 -21.16
N GLU A 163 -2.37 9.93 -21.25
CA GLU A 163 -3.22 10.80 -20.43
C GLU A 163 -3.42 10.24 -19.01
N LYS A 164 -3.94 11.10 -18.13
CA LYS A 164 -4.13 10.80 -16.71
C LYS A 164 -5.62 10.80 -16.35
N TYR A 165 -6.03 9.83 -15.55
CA TYR A 165 -7.41 9.61 -15.15
C TYR A 165 -7.49 9.26 -13.68
N ASN A 166 -8.58 9.63 -13.03
CA ASN A 166 -8.94 9.10 -11.71
C ASN A 166 -9.62 7.75 -11.92
N CYS A 167 -8.98 6.66 -11.51
CA CYS A 167 -9.51 5.32 -11.74
C CYS A 167 -9.88 4.61 -10.43
N LYS A 168 -10.92 3.79 -10.51
CA LYS A 168 -11.21 2.76 -9.50
C LYS A 168 -11.07 1.39 -10.14
N ILE A 169 -10.29 0.52 -9.49
CA ILE A 169 -9.97 -0.81 -9.97
C ILE A 169 -10.53 -1.83 -8.99
N TYR A 170 -11.38 -2.71 -9.51
CA TYR A 170 -12.07 -3.76 -8.78
C TYR A 170 -11.27 -5.06 -8.85
N LEU A 171 -11.15 -5.79 -7.74
CA LEU A 171 -10.58 -7.14 -7.76
C LEU A 171 -11.72 -8.16 -7.87
N PHE A 172 -11.85 -8.76 -9.04
CA PHE A 172 -12.83 -9.81 -9.27
C PHE A 172 -12.35 -11.12 -8.61
N GLY A 173 -13.00 -11.49 -7.51
CA GLY A 173 -12.49 -12.51 -6.60
C GLY A 173 -13.42 -12.79 -5.42
N TYR A 174 -12.85 -13.35 -4.37
CA TYR A 174 -13.54 -13.71 -3.13
C TYR A 174 -12.57 -13.74 -1.94
N PHE A 175 -13.13 -13.70 -0.73
CA PHE A 175 -12.38 -13.81 0.51
C PHE A 175 -11.89 -15.25 0.70
N ASP A 176 -10.59 -15.41 0.91
CA ASP A 176 -9.91 -16.71 0.97
C ASP A 176 -8.70 -16.56 1.89
N GLU A 177 -8.53 -17.46 2.86
CA GLU A 177 -7.44 -17.39 3.84
C GLU A 177 -6.05 -17.38 3.18
N ASP A 178 -5.90 -18.09 2.06
CA ASP A 178 -4.68 -18.17 1.25
C ASP A 178 -4.55 -17.04 0.21
N GLY A 179 -5.39 -16.01 0.32
CA GLY A 179 -5.38 -14.83 -0.53
C GLY A 179 -4.23 -13.86 -0.25
N VAL A 180 -4.17 -12.80 -1.05
CA VAL A 180 -3.28 -11.68 -0.76
C VAL A 180 -3.80 -10.91 0.45
N GLN A 181 -2.88 -10.49 1.31
CA GLN A 181 -3.22 -9.69 2.49
C GLN A 181 -3.45 -8.23 2.09
N LEU A 182 -4.66 -7.75 2.33
CA LEU A 182 -5.10 -6.39 2.07
C LEU A 182 -5.57 -5.75 3.37
N LYS A 183 -5.37 -4.45 3.49
CA LYS A 183 -5.86 -3.67 4.63
C LYS A 183 -7.21 -3.05 4.29
N TYR A 184 -8.20 -3.27 5.15
CA TYR A 184 -9.49 -2.56 5.06
C TYR A 184 -9.29 -1.07 5.32
N LEU A 185 -9.87 -0.21 4.48
CA LEU A 185 -9.88 1.24 4.68
C LEU A 185 -11.26 1.74 5.12
N LYS A 186 -12.29 1.53 4.29
CA LYS A 186 -13.66 2.01 4.52
C LYS A 186 -14.66 1.37 3.57
N ARG A 187 -15.95 1.45 3.91
CA ARG A 187 -17.05 1.24 2.97
C ARG A 187 -17.18 2.42 2.02
N VAL A 188 -17.52 2.13 0.77
CA VAL A 188 -17.67 3.13 -0.29
C VAL A 188 -18.77 2.70 -1.25
N LYS A 189 -19.47 3.68 -1.82
CA LYS A 189 -20.43 3.45 -2.88
C LYS A 189 -19.81 3.82 -4.23
N VAL A 190 -19.90 2.94 -5.21
CA VAL A 190 -19.51 3.20 -6.60
C VAL A 190 -20.72 2.96 -7.49
N GLY A 191 -21.28 4.04 -8.02
CA GLY A 191 -22.61 4.03 -8.66
C GLY A 191 -23.68 3.48 -7.72
N SER A 192 -24.34 2.39 -8.08
CA SER A 192 -25.34 1.69 -7.25
C SER A 192 -24.76 0.64 -6.31
N LYS A 193 -23.51 0.21 -6.50
CA LYS A 193 -22.87 -0.88 -5.73
C LYS A 193 -22.22 -0.40 -4.44
N ASN A 194 -22.41 -1.16 -3.37
CA ASN A 194 -21.68 -1.00 -2.11
C ASN A 194 -20.44 -1.90 -2.15
N LEU A 195 -19.28 -1.30 -1.91
CA LEU A 195 -17.98 -1.96 -1.94
C LEU A 195 -17.20 -1.60 -0.67
N ILE A 196 -16.08 -2.28 -0.48
CA ILE A 196 -15.04 -1.86 0.46
C ILE A 196 -13.80 -1.40 -0.30
N GLU A 197 -13.20 -0.32 0.18
CA GLU A 197 -11.90 0.17 -0.26
C GLU A 197 -10.81 -0.53 0.55
N VAL A 198 -9.86 -1.16 -0.15
CA VAL A 198 -8.78 -1.94 0.44
C VAL A 198 -7.42 -1.49 -0.08
N LEU A 199 -6.38 -1.66 0.72
CA LEU A 199 -5.02 -1.19 0.43
C LEU A 199 -4.05 -2.38 0.43
N ASP A 200 -3.23 -2.50 -0.62
CA ASP A 200 -2.15 -3.50 -0.63
C ASP A 200 -0.89 -3.00 0.10
N VAL A 201 0.12 -3.88 0.16
CA VAL A 201 1.42 -3.61 0.79
C VAL A 201 2.22 -2.49 0.10
N LEU A 202 1.94 -2.22 -1.18
CA LEU A 202 2.58 -1.16 -1.97
C LEU A 202 1.83 0.17 -1.87
N GLY A 203 0.67 0.20 -1.21
CA GLY A 203 -0.22 1.34 -1.08
C GLY A 203 -1.07 1.62 -2.33
N ASN A 204 -1.27 0.62 -3.18
CA ASN A 204 -2.32 0.63 -4.20
C ASN A 204 -3.66 0.40 -3.54
N VAL A 205 -4.67 1.12 -4.02
CA VAL A 205 -6.03 1.03 -3.51
C VAL A 205 -6.88 0.29 -4.52
N TYR A 206 -7.62 -0.70 -4.02
CA TYR A 206 -8.54 -1.51 -4.80
C TYR A 206 -9.92 -1.53 -4.16
N TYR A 207 -10.88 -2.06 -4.90
CA TYR A 207 -12.26 -2.19 -4.48
C TYR A 207 -12.67 -3.65 -4.58
N VAL A 208 -13.34 -4.16 -3.56
CA VAL A 208 -13.91 -5.52 -3.53
C VAL A 208 -15.33 -5.48 -2.98
N ASP A 209 -16.09 -6.55 -3.18
CA ASP A 209 -17.46 -6.64 -2.69
C ASP A 209 -17.54 -6.48 -1.16
N ASP A 210 -18.52 -5.69 -0.68
CA ASP A 210 -18.84 -5.57 0.74
C ASP A 210 -19.61 -6.81 1.20
N THR A 211 -18.88 -7.86 1.54
CA THR A 211 -19.47 -9.01 2.25
C THR A 211 -19.54 -8.66 3.73
N GLN A 212 -20.67 -8.94 4.37
CA GLN A 212 -20.87 -8.59 5.78
C GLN A 212 -19.81 -9.22 6.70
N ASP A 213 -19.07 -10.24 6.28
CA ASP A 213 -18.00 -10.88 7.05
C ASP A 213 -16.64 -10.14 7.01
N SER A 214 -16.56 -8.99 6.32
CA SER A 214 -15.33 -8.20 6.16
C SER A 214 -14.86 -7.45 7.42
N TYR A 215 -15.30 -7.85 8.61
CA TYR A 215 -15.02 -7.14 9.87
C TYR A 215 -13.61 -7.48 10.40
N GLY A 216 -12.59 -6.78 9.90
CA GLY A 216 -11.22 -6.86 10.39
C GLY A 216 -10.31 -5.79 9.80
N ALA A 217 -9.21 -5.45 10.49
CA ALA A 217 -8.20 -4.52 9.95
C ALA A 217 -7.46 -5.10 8.73
N LYS A 218 -7.49 -6.43 8.57
CA LYS A 218 -6.88 -7.19 7.48
C LYS A 218 -7.91 -8.09 6.80
N VAL A 219 -7.77 -8.23 5.49
CA VAL A 219 -8.61 -8.98 4.58
C VAL A 219 -7.69 -9.87 3.76
N SER A 220 -7.91 -11.18 3.78
CA SER A 220 -7.25 -12.10 2.84
C SER A 220 -8.15 -12.31 1.63
N TYR A 221 -7.65 -12.00 0.43
CA TYR A 221 -8.47 -11.95 -0.77
C TYR A 221 -7.80 -12.64 -1.95
N ARG A 222 -8.50 -13.56 -2.60
CA ARG A 222 -8.06 -14.22 -3.83
C ARG A 222 -8.82 -13.65 -5.00
N PHE A 223 -8.12 -13.20 -6.03
CA PHE A 223 -8.71 -12.62 -7.24
C PHE A 223 -8.10 -13.21 -8.50
N SER A 224 -8.90 -13.31 -9.56
CA SER A 224 -8.47 -13.86 -10.85
C SER A 224 -8.19 -12.76 -11.88
N ARG A 225 -8.79 -11.58 -11.72
CA ARG A 225 -8.56 -10.43 -12.60
C ARG A 225 -8.87 -9.10 -11.91
N MET A 226 -8.41 -8.03 -12.54
CA MET A 226 -8.67 -6.64 -12.15
C MET A 226 -9.54 -5.98 -13.20
N ASP A 227 -10.66 -5.41 -12.79
CA ASP A 227 -11.63 -4.77 -13.68
C ASP A 227 -11.62 -3.26 -13.45
N LEU A 228 -11.60 -2.47 -14.52
CA LEU A 228 -11.77 -1.03 -14.43
C LEU A 228 -13.24 -0.73 -14.20
N ILE A 229 -13.60 -0.10 -13.08
CA ILE A 229 -15.02 0.11 -12.72
C ILE A 229 -15.46 1.57 -12.70
N GLN A 230 -14.51 2.50 -12.68
CA GLN A 230 -14.78 3.93 -12.82
C GLN A 230 -13.56 4.65 -13.40
N VAL A 231 -13.80 5.56 -14.33
CA VAL A 231 -12.80 6.46 -14.93
C VAL A 231 -13.36 7.89 -14.89
N ASP A 232 -12.74 8.74 -14.09
CA ASP A 232 -13.22 10.07 -13.74
C ASP A 232 -14.69 10.01 -13.27
N ASN A 233 -15.61 10.56 -14.06
CA ASN A 233 -17.04 10.56 -13.77
C ASN A 233 -17.82 9.44 -14.50
N CYS A 234 -17.15 8.68 -15.38
CA CYS A 234 -17.76 7.55 -16.08
C CYS A 234 -17.70 6.30 -15.21
N ILE A 235 -18.85 5.68 -14.96
CA ILE A 235 -18.99 4.45 -14.15
C ILE A 235 -19.27 3.27 -15.08
N TYR A 236 -18.65 2.13 -14.78
CA TYR A 236 -18.86 0.89 -15.53
C TYR A 236 -20.35 0.50 -15.51
N PRO A 237 -20.95 0.05 -16.62
CA PRO A 237 -22.39 -0.11 -16.74
C PRO A 237 -23.04 -0.96 -15.64
N ASP A 238 -22.43 -2.08 -15.26
CA ASP A 238 -22.97 -2.98 -14.22
C ASP A 238 -22.91 -2.38 -12.79
N PHE A 239 -22.21 -1.25 -12.64
CA PHE A 239 -22.09 -0.52 -11.38
C PHE A 239 -23.01 0.70 -11.32
N ARG A 240 -23.74 1.05 -12.38
CA ARG A 240 -24.64 2.22 -12.39
C ARG A 240 -25.87 2.05 -11.53
#